data_AF-A0A539DXZ3-F1
#
_entry.id   AF-A0A539DXZ3-F1
#
_cell.length_a   1.000
_cell.length_b   1.000
_cell.length_c   1.000
_cell.angle_alpha   90.00
_cell.angle_beta   90.00
_cell.angle_gamma   90.00
#
_symmetry.space_group_name_H-M   'P 1'
#
loop_
_entity.id
_entity.type
_entity.pdbx_description
1 polymer ?
#
loop_
_entity_poly.entity_id
_entity_poly.type
_entity_poly.pdbx_seq_one_letter_code
_entity_poly.pdbx_strand_id
1 'polypeptide(L)'
;DASRLGFRKVSECKKEVARALKEYVAKGGFMFAMCSATDSYDIALAAEGVDIAESMYDGDPSDPAAQSKLDFSKCLAFTNFILEMNPMVYEFSNLDTSNQSQARGQDADFFTLFDFSAKEDPVQTMLTQCHTNIIPGFMGQTTGFRRDLIKKGIILMGQVEGTKEVKYLNGNYGQGTFTFYGGHDPEDYQHQVGDPATDLSLQPNSPGYRLILNNVLFPAAEKKKHKT
;
A
#
# COMPACT_ATOMS: atom_id res chain seq x y z
N ASP A 1 21.70 1.30 -7.21
CA ASP A 1 22.33 2.17 -6.20
C ASP A 1 22.05 3.63 -6.48
N ALA A 2 21.79 4.42 -5.43
CA ALA A 2 21.43 5.84 -5.53
C ALA A 2 22.50 6.67 -6.27
N SER A 3 23.78 6.30 -6.10
CA SER A 3 24.92 6.90 -6.81
C SER A 3 24.83 6.78 -8.33
N ARG A 4 24.34 5.64 -8.86
CA ARG A 4 24.11 5.45 -10.31
C ARG A 4 23.02 6.36 -10.87
N LEU A 5 22.13 6.86 -10.01
CA LEU A 5 21.08 7.82 -10.37
C LEU A 5 21.48 9.27 -10.07
N GLY A 6 22.72 9.51 -9.64
CA GLY A 6 23.26 10.85 -9.37
C GLY A 6 22.98 11.39 -7.96
N PHE A 7 22.42 10.59 -7.07
CA PHE A 7 22.15 11.00 -5.69
C PHE A 7 23.33 10.69 -4.77
N ARG A 8 23.61 11.62 -3.85
CA ARG A 8 24.61 11.41 -2.79
C ARG A 8 24.10 10.50 -1.67
N LYS A 9 22.79 10.53 -1.41
CA LYS A 9 22.11 9.79 -0.35
C LYS A 9 21.01 8.90 -0.90
N VAL A 10 20.78 7.76 -0.26
CA VAL A 10 19.65 6.86 -0.56
C VAL A 10 18.33 7.53 -0.17
N SER A 11 18.24 8.21 0.99
CA SER A 11 17.02 8.92 1.39
C SER A 11 16.55 9.91 0.33
N GLU A 12 17.46 10.75 -0.18
CA GLU A 12 17.16 11.73 -1.23
C GLU A 12 16.69 11.08 -2.53
N CYS A 13 17.30 9.95 -2.92
CA CYS A 13 16.84 9.17 -4.06
C CYS A 13 15.41 8.64 -3.84
N LYS A 14 15.10 8.11 -2.65
CA LYS A 14 13.77 7.56 -2.34
C LYS A 14 12.70 8.66 -2.28
N LYS A 15 13.02 9.83 -1.71
CA LYS A 15 12.14 11.00 -1.72
C LYS A 15 11.82 11.46 -3.14
N GLU A 16 12.82 11.52 -4.02
CA GLU A 16 12.59 11.89 -5.42
C GLU A 16 11.72 10.87 -6.16
N VAL A 17 11.96 9.57 -5.96
CA VAL A 17 11.10 8.51 -6.54
C VAL A 17 9.66 8.64 -6.07
N ALA A 18 9.44 8.89 -4.77
CA ALA A 18 8.10 9.08 -4.22
C ALA A 18 7.40 10.30 -4.84
N ARG A 19 8.11 11.44 -4.99
CA ARG A 19 7.59 12.62 -5.68
C ARG A 19 7.23 12.33 -7.14
N ALA A 20 8.12 11.68 -7.88
CA ALA A 20 7.93 11.39 -9.29
C ALA A 20 6.69 10.50 -9.53
N LEU A 21 6.49 9.48 -8.69
CA LEU A 21 5.29 8.64 -8.72
C LEU A 21 4.03 9.45 -8.35
N LYS A 22 4.11 10.35 -7.37
CA LYS A 22 2.98 11.19 -6.96
C LYS A 22 2.57 12.13 -8.10
N GLU A 23 3.54 12.70 -8.81
CA GLU A 23 3.31 13.49 -10.01
C GLU A 23 2.72 12.67 -11.15
N TYR A 24 3.18 11.44 -11.35
CA TYR A 24 2.63 10.53 -12.34
C TYR A 24 1.14 10.28 -12.08
N VAL A 25 0.76 9.96 -10.84
CA VAL A 25 -0.66 9.83 -10.45
C VAL A 25 -1.40 11.15 -10.67
N ALA A 26 -0.84 12.29 -10.26
CA ALA A 26 -1.46 13.60 -10.43
C ALA A 26 -1.81 13.93 -11.88
N LYS A 27 -0.99 13.48 -12.84
CA LYS A 27 -1.13 13.69 -14.29
C LYS A 27 -2.05 12.66 -14.97
N GLY A 28 -2.79 11.85 -14.21
CA GLY A 28 -3.73 10.86 -14.75
C GLY A 28 -3.23 9.41 -14.70
N GLY A 29 -2.06 9.18 -14.10
CA GLY A 29 -1.50 7.85 -13.91
C GLY A 29 -2.30 7.00 -12.92
N PHE A 30 -2.16 5.68 -13.07
CA PHE A 30 -2.67 4.69 -12.13
C PHE A 30 -1.52 4.06 -11.35
N MET A 31 -1.62 4.03 -10.02
CA MET A 31 -0.67 3.35 -9.15
C MET A 31 -1.33 2.25 -8.33
N PHE A 32 -0.79 1.04 -8.39
CA PHE A 32 -1.12 -0.04 -7.49
C PHE A 32 0.12 -0.40 -6.67
N ALA A 33 -0.01 -0.42 -5.35
CA ALA A 33 1.08 -0.76 -4.45
C ALA A 33 0.63 -1.77 -3.39
N MET A 34 1.55 -2.66 -3.03
CA MET A 34 1.34 -3.72 -2.05
C MET A 34 2.51 -3.83 -1.09
N CYS A 35 2.29 -4.55 0.03
CA CYS A 35 3.30 -4.81 1.04
C CYS A 35 3.96 -3.48 1.48
N SER A 36 5.28 -3.45 1.67
CA SER A 36 6.03 -2.29 2.13
C SER A 36 5.91 -1.06 1.23
N ALA A 37 5.58 -1.20 -0.06
CA ALA A 37 5.44 -0.07 -0.96
C ALA A 37 4.27 0.86 -0.60
N THR A 38 3.33 0.41 0.24
CA THR A 38 2.18 1.22 0.67
C THR A 38 2.59 2.23 1.76
N ASP A 39 3.12 1.76 2.88
CA ASP A 39 3.54 2.60 4.01
C ASP A 39 4.77 3.44 3.66
N SER A 40 5.82 2.79 3.14
CA SER A 40 7.10 3.48 2.84
C SER A 40 6.96 4.63 1.85
N TYR A 41 5.97 4.56 0.96
CA TYR A 41 5.68 5.60 -0.01
C TYR A 41 5.15 6.88 0.64
N ASP A 42 4.12 6.75 1.48
CA ASP A 42 3.55 7.90 2.20
C ASP A 42 4.50 8.41 3.28
N ILE A 43 5.31 7.53 3.91
CA ILE A 43 6.41 7.93 4.79
C ILE A 43 7.42 8.80 4.03
N ALA A 44 7.88 8.37 2.85
CA ALA A 44 8.85 9.14 2.05
C ALA A 44 8.28 10.50 1.61
N LEU A 45 6.99 10.59 1.31
CA LEU A 45 6.31 11.85 1.01
C LEU A 45 6.22 12.77 2.23
N ALA A 46 5.88 12.23 3.40
CA ALA A 46 5.82 13.00 4.65
C ALA A 46 7.20 13.50 5.07
N ALA A 47 8.23 12.67 4.87
CA ALA A 47 9.61 12.93 5.25
C ALA A 47 10.39 13.73 4.21
N GLU A 48 9.74 14.33 3.21
CA GLU A 48 10.43 15.01 2.10
C GLU A 48 11.48 16.03 2.57
N GLY A 49 11.19 16.78 3.65
CA GLY A 49 12.06 17.81 4.20
C GLY A 49 13.00 17.36 5.32
N VAL A 50 13.02 16.06 5.68
CA VAL A 50 13.75 15.56 6.85
C VAL A 50 14.43 14.23 6.56
N ASP A 51 15.58 13.97 7.19
CA ASP A 51 16.25 12.69 7.06
C ASP A 51 15.73 11.69 8.09
N ILE A 52 15.30 10.53 7.62
CA ILE A 52 14.79 9.42 8.44
C ILE A 52 15.60 8.14 8.24
N ALA A 53 16.60 8.17 7.35
CA ALA A 53 17.44 7.02 7.10
C ALA A 53 18.59 6.99 8.10
N GLU A 54 18.87 5.81 8.64
CA GLU A 54 19.99 5.64 9.57
C GLU A 54 21.34 5.54 8.86
N SER A 55 22.40 5.73 9.64
CA SER A 55 23.79 5.83 9.15
C SER A 55 24.26 4.63 8.32
N MET A 56 23.71 3.43 8.51
CA MET A 56 24.08 2.27 7.68
C MET A 56 23.57 2.36 6.24
N TYR A 57 22.59 3.24 5.96
CA TYR A 57 22.03 3.47 4.62
C TYR A 57 22.60 4.71 3.95
N ASP A 58 22.71 5.83 4.67
CA ASP A 58 23.08 7.14 4.12
C ASP A 58 24.46 7.66 4.55
N GLY A 59 25.10 7.02 5.53
CA GLY A 59 26.41 7.41 6.06
C GLY A 59 26.37 8.51 7.13
N ASP A 60 25.19 9.07 7.43
CA ASP A 60 24.96 10.02 8.52
C ASP A 60 23.69 9.66 9.31
N PRO A 61 23.57 10.08 10.59
CA PRO A 61 22.44 9.70 11.42
C PRO A 61 21.14 10.35 10.96
N SER A 62 20.02 9.68 11.23
CA SER A 62 18.68 10.25 11.02
C SER A 62 18.46 11.47 11.92
N ASP A 63 17.49 12.33 11.56
CA ASP A 63 17.14 13.50 12.36
C ASP A 63 16.41 13.05 13.65
N PRO A 64 16.94 13.33 14.85
CA PRO A 64 16.30 12.91 16.10
C PRO A 64 14.91 13.53 16.33
N ALA A 65 14.60 14.62 15.61
CA ALA A 65 13.30 15.29 15.63
C ALA A 65 12.47 14.99 14.36
N ALA A 66 12.78 13.92 13.62
CA ALA A 66 12.11 13.55 12.38
C ALA A 66 10.58 13.52 12.49
N GLN A 67 10.06 12.87 13.54
CA GLN A 67 8.62 12.71 13.74
C GLN A 67 7.84 14.02 13.77
N SER A 68 8.38 15.08 14.38
CA SER A 68 7.71 16.38 14.49
C SER A 68 7.84 17.24 13.23
N LYS A 69 8.70 16.83 12.29
CA LYS A 69 8.98 17.51 11.02
C LYS A 69 8.22 16.89 9.84
N LEU A 70 7.49 15.79 10.05
CA LEU A 70 6.70 15.14 9.01
C LEU A 70 5.56 16.04 8.53
N ASP A 71 5.40 16.12 7.21
CA ASP A 71 4.30 16.84 6.57
C ASP A 71 3.28 15.85 5.97
N PHE A 72 2.30 15.46 6.79
CA PHE A 72 1.24 14.55 6.36
C PHE A 72 0.36 15.12 5.24
N SER A 73 0.38 16.43 4.97
CA SER A 73 -0.37 16.99 3.83
C SER A 73 0.14 16.44 2.50
N LYS A 74 1.40 15.99 2.45
CA LYS A 74 2.04 15.42 1.26
C LYS A 74 1.68 13.96 0.99
N CYS A 75 1.25 13.19 1.98
CA CYS A 75 0.85 11.79 1.81
C CYS A 75 -0.36 11.65 0.88
N LEU A 76 -0.54 10.49 0.27
CA LEU A 76 -1.75 10.16 -0.49
C LEU A 76 -2.86 9.63 0.40
N ALA A 77 -2.57 8.63 1.23
CA ALA A 77 -3.57 7.82 1.92
C ALA A 77 -3.56 8.01 3.44
N PHE A 78 -2.39 8.24 4.05
CA PHE A 78 -2.22 8.14 5.50
C PHE A 78 -1.87 9.48 6.14
N THR A 79 -2.11 9.58 7.44
CA THR A 79 -1.86 10.77 8.25
C THR A 79 -1.59 10.39 9.70
N ASN A 80 -0.82 11.22 10.41
CA ASN A 80 -0.59 11.10 11.86
C ASN A 80 0.03 9.77 12.31
N PHE A 81 0.69 9.04 11.41
CA PHE A 81 1.45 7.86 11.77
C PHE A 81 2.72 8.25 12.55
N ILE A 82 3.16 7.32 13.40
CA ILE A 82 4.37 7.43 14.21
C ILE A 82 5.40 6.49 13.58
N LEU A 83 6.56 7.03 13.20
CA LEU A 83 7.66 6.27 12.64
C LEU A 83 8.24 5.30 13.67
N GLU A 84 8.61 4.13 13.20
CA GLU A 84 9.52 3.23 13.88
C GLU A 84 10.92 3.51 13.37
N MET A 85 11.76 4.07 14.23
CA MET A 85 13.12 4.50 13.89
C MET A 85 14.16 3.42 14.19
N ASN A 86 13.79 2.37 14.92
CA ASN A 86 14.71 1.28 15.22
C ASN A 86 14.86 0.37 13.98
N PRO A 87 16.04 0.32 13.33
CA PRO A 87 16.25 -0.48 12.12
C PRO A 87 16.18 -2.00 12.38
N MET A 88 16.14 -2.42 13.64
CA MET A 88 15.96 -3.82 14.03
C MET A 88 14.48 -4.23 14.12
N VAL A 89 13.55 -3.28 14.06
CA VAL A 89 12.11 -3.55 13.99
C VAL A 89 11.72 -3.65 12.52
N TYR A 90 10.85 -4.59 12.20
CA TYR A 90 10.52 -4.93 10.81
C TYR A 90 9.57 -3.92 10.17
N GLU A 91 8.65 -3.38 10.97
CA GLU A 91 7.68 -2.35 10.62
C GLU A 91 8.32 -0.96 10.56
N PHE A 92 7.78 -0.09 9.69
CA PHE A 92 8.27 1.28 9.51
C PHE A 92 7.52 2.31 10.34
N SER A 93 6.32 1.97 10.79
CA SER A 93 5.45 2.88 11.52
C SER A 93 4.35 2.13 12.28
N ASN A 94 3.63 2.86 13.12
CA ASN A 94 2.43 2.35 13.76
C ASN A 94 1.23 2.20 12.81
N LEU A 95 1.38 2.43 11.50
CA LEU A 95 0.33 2.22 10.51
C LEU A 95 0.00 0.74 10.35
N ASP A 96 1.01 -0.11 10.38
CA ASP A 96 0.90 -1.53 10.08
C ASP A 96 0.13 -2.29 11.18
N THR A 97 -0.61 -3.31 10.74
CA THR A 97 -1.39 -4.21 11.59
C THR A 97 -0.85 -5.62 11.65
N SER A 98 0.36 -5.89 11.14
CA SER A 98 1.00 -7.23 11.14
C SER A 98 0.92 -7.93 12.49
N ASN A 99 1.24 -7.23 13.59
CA ASN A 99 1.15 -7.80 14.94
C ASN A 99 -0.27 -8.20 15.34
N GLN A 100 -1.29 -7.44 14.90
CA GLN A 100 -2.70 -7.77 15.14
C GLN A 100 -3.13 -8.98 14.31
N SER A 101 -2.73 -9.06 13.04
CA SER A 101 -3.01 -10.21 12.16
C SER A 101 -2.33 -11.49 12.68
N GLN A 102 -1.07 -11.38 13.12
CA GLN A 102 -0.36 -12.50 13.74
C GLN A 102 -1.04 -13.00 15.02
N ALA A 103 -1.52 -12.08 15.87
CA ALA A 103 -2.22 -12.44 17.10
C ALA A 103 -3.58 -13.11 16.84
N ARG A 104 -4.26 -12.79 15.73
CA ARG A 104 -5.49 -13.49 15.29
C ARG A 104 -5.18 -14.91 14.81
N GLY A 105 -4.07 -15.08 14.08
CA GLY A 105 -3.68 -16.34 13.46
C GLY A 105 -4.39 -16.59 12.13
N GLN A 106 -3.77 -17.41 11.28
CA GLN A 106 -4.21 -17.65 9.89
C GLN A 106 -5.66 -18.13 9.78
N ASP A 107 -6.08 -19.05 10.65
CA ASP A 107 -7.44 -19.62 10.64
C ASP A 107 -8.55 -18.61 10.94
N ALA A 108 -8.19 -17.43 11.45
CA ALA A 108 -9.12 -16.34 11.76
C ALA A 108 -8.78 -15.04 11.01
N ASP A 109 -7.80 -15.05 10.12
CA ASP A 109 -7.42 -13.87 9.35
C ASP A 109 -8.20 -13.83 8.03
N PHE A 110 -9.27 -13.04 8.02
CA PHE A 110 -10.10 -12.80 6.85
C PHE A 110 -10.48 -11.33 6.78
N PHE A 111 -10.66 -10.83 5.58
CA PHE A 111 -11.22 -9.50 5.36
C PHE A 111 -12.37 -9.56 4.35
N THR A 112 -13.32 -8.66 4.53
CA THR A 112 -14.53 -8.57 3.71
C THR A 112 -14.42 -7.38 2.79
N LEU A 113 -14.86 -7.55 1.54
CA LEU A 113 -14.96 -6.50 0.55
C LEU A 113 -16.22 -5.66 0.75
N PHE A 114 -16.09 -4.35 0.53
CA PHE A 114 -17.26 -3.47 0.47
C PHE A 114 -17.99 -3.61 -0.86
N ASP A 115 -19.32 -3.52 -0.80
CA ASP A 115 -20.19 -3.45 -1.98
C ASP A 115 -20.33 -2.01 -2.46
N PHE A 116 -20.21 -1.83 -3.78
CA PHE A 116 -20.26 -0.53 -4.44
C PHE A 116 -21.32 -0.53 -5.54
N SER A 117 -21.99 0.60 -5.71
CA SER A 117 -22.97 0.77 -6.78
C SER A 117 -22.27 0.83 -8.14
N ALA A 118 -22.52 -0.16 -9.01
CA ALA A 118 -21.93 -0.17 -10.36
C ALA A 118 -22.25 1.10 -11.19
N LYS A 119 -23.34 1.80 -10.82
CA LYS A 119 -23.77 3.04 -11.48
C LYS A 119 -23.05 4.27 -10.95
N GLU A 120 -22.88 4.37 -9.62
CA GLU A 120 -22.35 5.56 -8.96
C GLU A 120 -20.83 5.45 -8.73
N ASP A 121 -20.33 4.24 -8.47
CA ASP A 121 -18.95 3.91 -8.08
C ASP A 121 -18.32 2.84 -9.00
N PRO A 122 -18.32 3.03 -10.34
CA PRO A 122 -17.94 1.97 -11.29
C PRO A 122 -16.50 1.47 -11.09
N VAL A 123 -15.57 2.35 -10.71
CA VAL A 123 -14.16 1.98 -10.48
C VAL A 123 -14.06 1.01 -9.30
N GLN A 124 -14.67 1.36 -8.17
CA GLN A 124 -14.60 0.53 -6.97
C GLN A 124 -15.32 -0.81 -7.19
N THR A 125 -16.47 -0.81 -7.86
CA THR A 125 -17.15 -2.06 -8.25
C THR A 125 -16.27 -2.99 -9.09
N MET A 126 -15.50 -2.44 -10.05
CA MET A 126 -14.56 -3.25 -10.84
C MET A 126 -13.37 -3.73 -10.01
N LEU A 127 -12.81 -2.87 -9.16
CA LEU A 127 -11.67 -3.19 -8.32
C LEU A 127 -11.97 -4.23 -7.24
N THR A 128 -13.21 -4.30 -6.74
CA THR A 128 -13.67 -5.30 -5.77
C THR A 128 -14.39 -6.50 -6.40
N GLN A 129 -14.45 -6.60 -7.74
CA GLN A 129 -15.12 -7.70 -8.41
C GLN A 129 -14.41 -9.04 -8.15
N CYS A 130 -15.03 -9.89 -7.35
CA CYS A 130 -14.53 -11.22 -6.99
C CYS A 130 -15.68 -12.24 -6.90
N HIS A 131 -15.36 -13.53 -6.97
CA HIS A 131 -16.34 -14.63 -6.87
C HIS A 131 -16.76 -14.91 -5.41
N THR A 132 -16.07 -14.31 -4.44
CA THR A 132 -16.40 -14.29 -3.01
C THR A 132 -16.15 -12.88 -2.47
N ASN A 133 -16.90 -12.48 -1.45
CA ASN A 133 -16.72 -11.21 -0.75
C ASN A 133 -15.89 -11.34 0.54
N ILE A 134 -15.60 -12.56 0.98
CA ILE A 134 -14.71 -12.85 2.12
C ILE A 134 -13.42 -13.43 1.55
N ILE A 135 -12.31 -12.79 1.88
CA ILE A 135 -10.99 -13.09 1.34
C ILE A 135 -10.09 -13.55 2.49
N PRO A 136 -9.36 -14.68 2.36
CA PRO A 136 -8.31 -15.02 3.30
C PRO A 136 -7.30 -13.88 3.41
N GLY A 137 -6.95 -13.54 4.64
CA GLY A 137 -5.87 -12.63 4.94
C GLY A 137 -4.53 -13.25 4.57
N PHE A 138 -3.55 -12.39 4.32
CA PHE A 138 -2.19 -12.75 4.01
C PHE A 138 -1.27 -11.63 4.49
N MET A 139 -0.15 -12.01 5.08
CA MET A 139 0.78 -11.12 5.73
C MET A 139 1.79 -10.56 4.72
N GLY A 140 2.49 -9.53 5.16
CA GLY A 140 3.63 -8.95 4.47
C GLY A 140 4.33 -7.97 5.40
N GLN A 141 5.32 -7.25 4.88
CA GLN A 141 5.98 -6.19 5.64
C GLN A 141 5.07 -5.02 5.98
N THR A 142 4.00 -4.84 5.21
CA THR A 142 2.84 -4.07 5.65
C THR A 142 1.63 -4.94 5.38
N THR A 143 1.08 -5.54 6.44
CA THR A 143 -0.03 -6.49 6.35
C THR A 143 -1.36 -5.76 6.18
N GLY A 144 -1.55 -4.65 6.86
CA GLY A 144 -2.79 -3.88 6.78
C GLY A 144 -2.61 -2.49 7.36
N PHE A 145 -3.70 -1.72 7.38
CA PHE A 145 -3.67 -0.32 7.73
C PHE A 145 -4.62 -0.03 8.89
N ARG A 146 -4.15 0.69 9.91
CA ARG A 146 -5.04 1.20 10.96
C ARG A 146 -5.96 2.27 10.41
N ARG A 147 -7.27 2.03 10.49
CA ARG A 147 -8.33 2.92 9.98
C ARG A 147 -8.21 4.35 10.50
N ASP A 148 -7.83 4.53 11.76
CA ASP A 148 -7.71 5.85 12.39
C ASP A 148 -6.58 6.72 11.79
N LEU A 149 -5.64 6.10 11.05
CA LEU A 149 -4.52 6.77 10.39
C LEU A 149 -4.74 6.97 8.89
N ILE A 150 -5.91 6.57 8.36
CA ILE A 150 -6.28 6.80 6.96
C ILE A 150 -6.94 8.18 6.83
N LYS A 151 -6.52 8.94 5.80
CA LYS A 151 -7.07 10.27 5.49
C LYS A 151 -8.57 10.18 5.17
N LYS A 152 -9.29 11.24 5.53
CA LYS A 152 -10.67 11.44 5.09
C LYS A 152 -10.71 11.55 3.57
N GLY A 153 -11.70 10.90 2.94
CA GLY A 153 -11.87 10.87 1.49
C GLY A 153 -11.21 9.69 0.79
N ILE A 154 -10.42 8.89 1.51
CA ILE A 154 -9.97 7.58 1.02
C ILE A 154 -11.13 6.59 1.08
N ILE A 155 -11.29 5.83 0.00
CA ILE A 155 -12.34 4.84 -0.13
C ILE A 155 -11.82 3.50 0.37
N LEU A 156 -12.44 2.96 1.40
CA LEU A 156 -12.09 1.65 1.94
C LEU A 156 -12.77 0.58 1.09
N MET A 157 -11.99 -0.34 0.53
CA MET A 157 -12.48 -1.40 -0.35
C MET A 157 -12.53 -2.76 0.33
N GLY A 158 -11.76 -2.98 1.38
CA GLY A 158 -11.86 -4.18 2.21
C GLY A 158 -11.26 -4.01 3.61
N GLN A 159 -11.91 -4.63 4.60
CA GLN A 159 -11.57 -4.52 6.02
C GLN A 159 -11.73 -5.84 6.78
N VAL A 160 -11.02 -6.00 7.88
CA VAL A 160 -11.22 -7.11 8.81
C VAL A 160 -12.37 -6.77 9.75
N GLU A 161 -13.46 -7.54 9.66
CA GLU A 161 -14.69 -7.30 10.42
C GLU A 161 -14.46 -7.31 11.94
N GLY A 162 -15.17 -6.42 12.64
CA GLY A 162 -15.01 -6.28 14.10
C GLY A 162 -13.70 -5.62 14.56
N THR A 163 -12.86 -5.15 13.64
CA THR A 163 -11.59 -4.48 13.96
C THR A 163 -11.48 -3.10 13.30
N LYS A 164 -10.34 -2.44 13.49
CA LYS A 164 -9.97 -1.20 12.78
C LYS A 164 -8.93 -1.43 11.67
N GLU A 165 -8.78 -2.67 11.22
CA GLU A 165 -7.82 -3.02 10.17
C GLU A 165 -8.47 -2.95 8.79
N VAL A 166 -7.87 -2.16 7.91
CA VAL A 166 -8.21 -2.05 6.50
C VAL A 166 -7.14 -2.79 5.71
N LYS A 167 -7.55 -3.69 4.82
CA LYS A 167 -6.62 -4.42 3.93
C LYS A 167 -6.50 -3.77 2.58
N TYR A 168 -7.56 -3.13 2.09
CA TYR A 168 -7.64 -2.68 0.70
C TYR A 168 -8.31 -1.32 0.63
N LEU A 169 -7.67 -0.35 -0.03
CA LEU A 169 -8.18 1.02 -0.16
C LEU A 169 -7.84 1.64 -1.52
N ASN A 170 -8.68 2.56 -1.97
CA ASN A 170 -8.52 3.31 -3.22
C ASN A 170 -8.70 4.80 -2.97
N GLY A 171 -7.97 5.62 -3.72
CA GLY A 171 -8.08 7.07 -3.66
C GLY A 171 -7.81 7.73 -5.00
N ASN A 172 -8.23 8.98 -5.12
CA ASN A 172 -7.95 9.82 -6.28
C ASN A 172 -6.94 10.90 -5.88
N TYR A 173 -6.02 11.22 -6.80
CA TYR A 173 -5.10 12.33 -6.62
C TYR A 173 -4.83 13.01 -7.96
N GLY A 174 -5.07 14.32 -8.02
CA GLY A 174 -5.06 15.06 -9.29
C GLY A 174 -6.07 14.46 -10.27
N GLN A 175 -5.59 14.05 -11.44
CA GLN A 175 -6.40 13.42 -12.49
C GLN A 175 -6.33 11.88 -12.48
N GLY A 176 -5.52 11.29 -11.60
CA GLY A 176 -5.30 9.85 -11.53
C GLY A 176 -5.85 9.22 -10.26
N THR A 177 -5.56 7.94 -10.10
CA THR A 177 -6.02 7.12 -8.98
C THR A 177 -4.90 6.23 -8.48
N PHE A 178 -4.98 5.88 -7.20
CA PHE A 178 -4.07 4.93 -6.58
C PHE A 178 -4.85 3.92 -5.75
N THR A 179 -4.28 2.73 -5.62
CA THR A 179 -4.82 1.64 -4.82
C THR A 179 -3.72 1.04 -3.97
N PHE A 180 -3.97 0.91 -2.66
CA PHE A 180 -3.09 0.22 -1.72
C PHE A 180 -3.75 -1.04 -1.21
N TYR A 181 -3.00 -2.14 -1.22
CA TYR A 181 -3.46 -3.46 -0.80
C TYR A 181 -2.41 -4.11 0.10
N GLY A 182 -2.74 -4.26 1.39
CA GLY A 182 -1.86 -4.82 2.40
C GLY A 182 -1.65 -6.33 2.25
N GLY A 183 -0.48 -6.79 2.66
CA GLY A 183 0.01 -8.16 2.48
C GLY A 183 0.92 -8.31 1.27
N HIS A 184 1.57 -9.47 1.16
CA HIS A 184 2.54 -9.79 0.11
C HIS A 184 2.00 -10.77 -0.93
N ASP A 185 1.77 -12.02 -0.56
CA ASP A 185 1.30 -13.09 -1.44
C ASP A 185 -0.04 -13.64 -0.93
N PRO A 186 -1.14 -13.53 -1.70
CA PRO A 186 -2.43 -14.01 -1.24
C PRO A 186 -2.57 -15.51 -0.98
N GLU A 187 -1.70 -16.33 -1.57
CA GLU A 187 -1.76 -17.79 -1.43
C GLU A 187 -0.56 -18.35 -0.66
N ASP A 188 0.24 -17.47 -0.04
CA ASP A 188 1.27 -17.80 0.93
C ASP A 188 1.17 -16.82 2.12
N TYR A 189 0.54 -17.30 3.19
CA TYR A 189 0.10 -16.47 4.31
C TYR A 189 1.22 -15.63 4.96
N GLN A 190 2.46 -16.13 5.02
CA GLN A 190 3.57 -15.42 5.67
C GLN A 190 4.80 -15.20 4.79
N HIS A 191 4.88 -15.83 3.62
CA HIS A 191 5.97 -15.78 2.63
C HIS A 191 7.30 -15.21 3.16
N GLN A 192 8.13 -16.08 3.71
CA GLN A 192 9.40 -15.70 4.31
C GLN A 192 10.45 -15.43 3.25
N VAL A 193 11.45 -14.62 3.60
CA VAL A 193 12.59 -14.35 2.71
C VAL A 193 13.32 -15.66 2.40
N GLY A 194 13.28 -16.08 1.14
CA GLY A 194 13.90 -17.31 0.66
C GLY A 194 12.91 -18.43 0.34
N ASP A 195 11.62 -18.24 0.65
CA ASP A 195 10.58 -19.18 0.24
C ASP A 195 10.46 -19.24 -1.29
N PRO A 196 10.11 -20.41 -1.86
CA PRO A 196 9.90 -20.53 -3.29
C PRO A 196 8.71 -19.67 -3.73
N ALA A 197 8.78 -19.12 -4.93
CA ALA A 197 7.66 -18.38 -5.49
C ALA A 197 6.41 -19.27 -5.61
N THR A 198 5.24 -18.72 -5.28
CA THR A 198 3.96 -19.38 -5.43
C THR A 198 3.69 -19.80 -6.88
N ASP A 199 3.33 -21.07 -7.07
CA ASP A 199 2.92 -21.58 -8.37
C ASP A 199 1.46 -21.20 -8.66
N LEU A 200 1.29 -20.12 -9.43
CA LEU A 200 -0.02 -19.60 -9.82
C LEU A 200 -0.88 -20.61 -10.59
N SER A 201 -0.28 -21.62 -11.23
CA SER A 201 -1.03 -22.65 -11.95
C SER A 201 -1.88 -23.52 -11.01
N LEU A 202 -1.48 -23.60 -9.74
CA LEU A 202 -2.20 -24.29 -8.68
C LEU A 202 -3.32 -23.44 -8.06
N GLN A 203 -3.38 -22.14 -8.37
CA GLN A 203 -4.28 -21.17 -7.74
C GLN A 203 -5.22 -20.46 -8.74
N PRO A 204 -5.91 -21.18 -9.64
CA PRO A 204 -6.70 -20.57 -10.72
C PRO A 204 -7.91 -19.76 -10.22
N ASN A 205 -8.38 -20.03 -9.01
CA ASN A 205 -9.54 -19.38 -8.40
C ASN A 205 -9.16 -18.58 -7.14
N SER A 206 -7.90 -18.16 -6.99
CA SER A 206 -7.49 -17.34 -5.85
C SER A 206 -8.28 -16.01 -5.80
N PRO A 207 -9.02 -15.75 -4.71
CA PRO A 207 -9.73 -14.48 -4.57
C PRO A 207 -8.78 -13.31 -4.35
N GLY A 208 -7.64 -13.50 -3.70
CA GLY A 208 -6.67 -12.43 -3.49
C GLY A 208 -5.91 -12.06 -4.76
N TYR A 209 -5.48 -13.04 -5.56
CA TYR A 209 -4.91 -12.76 -6.88
C TYR A 209 -5.93 -12.16 -7.85
N ARG A 210 -7.22 -12.50 -7.73
CA ARG A 210 -8.28 -11.85 -8.50
C ARG A 210 -8.31 -10.33 -8.26
N LEU A 211 -8.16 -9.88 -7.02
CA LEU A 211 -8.13 -8.45 -6.68
C LEU A 211 -6.87 -7.76 -7.23
N ILE A 212 -5.72 -8.42 -7.18
CA ILE A 212 -4.49 -7.93 -7.82
C ILE A 212 -4.71 -7.78 -9.33
N LEU A 213 -5.29 -8.79 -9.97
CA LEU A 213 -5.56 -8.79 -11.39
C LEU A 213 -6.54 -7.67 -11.80
N ASN A 214 -7.56 -7.38 -10.99
CA ASN A 214 -8.46 -6.26 -11.24
C ASN A 214 -7.70 -4.91 -11.36
N ASN A 215 -6.66 -4.70 -10.53
CA ASN A 215 -5.82 -3.50 -10.58
C ASN A 215 -4.88 -3.47 -11.79
N VAL A 216 -4.46 -4.62 -12.30
CA VAL A 216 -3.59 -4.70 -13.48
C VAL A 216 -4.40 -4.54 -14.78
N LEU A 217 -5.59 -5.14 -14.85
CA LEU A 217 -6.40 -5.15 -16.07
C LEU A 217 -7.19 -3.85 -16.27
N PHE A 218 -7.67 -3.21 -15.19
CA PHE A 218 -8.50 -2.02 -15.30
C PHE A 218 -7.81 -0.85 -16.03
N PRO A 219 -6.56 -0.47 -15.73
CA PRO A 219 -5.85 0.60 -16.42
C PRO A 219 -5.42 0.23 -17.86
N ALA A 220 -5.29 -1.07 -18.14
CA ALA A 220 -4.88 -1.58 -19.45
C ALA A 220 -6.04 -1.63 -20.46
N ALA A 221 -7.28 -1.45 -20.02
CA ALA A 221 -8.44 -1.43 -20.90
C ALA A 221 -8.49 -0.12 -21.71
N GLU A 222 -8.15 -0.18 -23.01
CA GLU A 222 -8.35 0.94 -23.92
C GLU A 222 -9.81 1.41 -23.90
N LYS A 223 -10.04 2.71 -23.68
CA LYS A 223 -11.36 3.30 -23.89
C LYS A 223 -11.74 3.10 -25.36
N LYS A 224 -12.74 2.25 -25.62
CA LYS A 224 -13.38 2.19 -26.94
C LYS A 224 -13.82 3.60 -27.31
N LYS A 225 -13.33 4.12 -28.45
CA LYS A 225 -13.81 5.40 -28.98
C LYS A 225 -15.32 5.30 -29.13
N HIS A 226 -16.05 6.15 -28.40
CA HIS A 226 -17.48 6.30 -28.63
C HIS A 226 -17.68 6.67 -30.10
N LYS A 227 -18.49 5.88 -30.81
CA LYS A 227 -18.94 6.28 -32.14
C LYS A 227 -19.87 7.47 -31.94
N THR A 228 -19.43 8.66 -32.33
CA THR A 228 -20.32 9.77 -32.71
C THR A 228 -20.95 9.47 -34.05
#